data_AF-A0A2H1VWK7-F1
#
_entry.id   AF-A0A2H1VWK7-F1
#
_cell.length_a   1.000
_cell.length_b   1.000
_cell.length_c   1.000
_cell.angle_alpha   90.00
_cell.angle_beta   90.00
_cell.angle_gamma   90.00
#
_symmetry.space_group_name_H-M   'P 1'
#
loop_
_entity.id
_entity.type
_entity.pdbx_description
1 polymer ?
#
loop_
_entity_poly.entity_id
_entity_poly.type
_entity_poly.pdbx_seq_one_letter_code
_entity_poly.pdbx_strand_id
1 'polypeptide(L)'
;VKYDRFKTVESIPLSTNAGLIIKDSRFSLRYDDATATFTLSIKDIQENDAGWYQCQVLMSISNKITAEVELQVRRPPIISDNSTRSLVASEGESEYCDVIMEISWSGVQMECYAGGFPPPKISWRRENNAILPTGGSIY
;
A
#
# COMPACT_ATOMS: atom_id res chain seq x y z
N VAL A 1 -6.14 21.53 3.78
CA VAL A 1 -7.28 20.64 3.43
C VAL A 1 -6.76 19.25 3.09
N LYS A 2 -7.58 18.20 3.24
CA LYS A 2 -7.39 16.92 2.52
C LYS A 2 -8.31 16.92 1.31
N TYR A 3 -7.89 16.34 0.19
CA TYR A 3 -8.67 16.33 -1.05
C TYR A 3 -8.28 15.17 -1.95
N ASP A 4 -9.13 14.86 -2.92
CA ASP A 4 -8.85 13.89 -3.98
C ASP A 4 -8.42 14.64 -5.27
N ARG A 5 -7.30 14.24 -5.88
CA ARG A 5 -6.83 14.82 -7.16
C ARG A 5 -7.66 14.33 -8.37
N PHE A 6 -8.44 13.27 -8.23
CA PHE A 6 -9.34 12.75 -9.25
C PHE A 6 -10.79 13.26 -9.09
N LYS A 7 -11.16 13.76 -7.90
CA LYS A 7 -12.46 14.40 -7.62
C LYS A 7 -12.29 15.81 -7.07
N THR A 8 -12.27 16.79 -7.96
CA THR A 8 -12.06 18.22 -7.65
C THR A 8 -13.10 18.87 -6.72
N VAL A 9 -14.21 18.18 -6.41
CA VAL A 9 -15.32 18.66 -5.56
C VAL A 9 -15.22 18.14 -4.11
N GLU A 10 -14.60 16.99 -3.88
CA GLU A 10 -14.52 16.35 -2.55
C GLU A 10 -13.25 16.84 -1.80
N SER A 11 -13.33 18.04 -1.23
CA SER A 11 -12.28 18.58 -0.33
C SER A 11 -12.77 18.72 1.12
N ILE A 12 -11.96 18.24 2.06
CA ILE A 12 -12.25 18.22 3.49
C ILE A 12 -11.42 19.32 4.19
N PRO A 13 -12.08 20.31 4.82
CA PRO A 13 -11.39 21.32 5.61
C PRO A 13 -10.87 20.72 6.93
N LEU A 14 -9.56 20.78 7.13
CA LEU A 14 -8.89 20.25 8.33
C LEU A 14 -8.68 21.34 9.39
N SER A 15 -8.40 22.55 8.94
CA SER A 15 -8.07 23.72 9.76
C SER A 15 -8.44 25.02 9.05
N THR A 16 -8.54 26.10 9.82
CA THR A 16 -8.56 27.49 9.35
C THR A 16 -7.81 28.38 10.33
N ASN A 17 -6.91 29.23 9.85
CA ASN A 17 -5.95 29.97 10.67
C ASN A 17 -5.25 29.01 11.68
N ALA A 18 -5.18 29.38 12.96
CA ALA A 18 -4.65 28.54 14.04
C ALA A 18 -5.66 27.54 14.63
N GLY A 19 -6.86 27.38 14.08
CA GLY A 19 -7.89 26.47 14.56
C GLY A 19 -8.00 25.19 13.74
N LEU A 20 -8.18 24.04 14.40
CA LEU A 20 -8.64 22.80 13.75
C LEU A 20 -10.15 22.82 13.54
N ILE A 21 -10.59 22.24 12.42
CA ILE A 21 -12.00 22.02 12.06
C ILE A 21 -12.35 20.52 12.20
N ILE A 22 -11.39 19.65 11.92
CA ILE A 22 -11.53 18.20 12.10
C ILE A 22 -11.64 17.84 13.60
N LYS A 23 -12.54 16.93 13.95
CA LYS A 23 -12.81 16.48 15.33
C LYS A 23 -11.99 15.27 15.78
N ASP A 24 -11.11 14.75 14.91
CA ASP A 24 -10.24 13.61 15.20
C ASP A 24 -9.07 14.07 16.09
N SER A 25 -8.99 13.54 17.31
CA SER A 25 -8.00 13.91 18.33
C SER A 25 -6.55 13.53 17.97
N ARG A 26 -6.35 12.73 16.93
CA ARG A 26 -5.02 12.42 16.38
C ARG A 26 -4.42 13.60 15.62
N PHE A 27 -5.25 14.53 15.15
CA PHE A 27 -4.82 15.73 14.45
C PHE A 27 -4.47 16.84 15.45
N SER A 28 -3.29 17.44 15.30
CA SER A 28 -2.85 18.59 16.09
C SER A 28 -2.27 19.67 15.18
N LEU A 29 -2.63 20.93 15.41
CA LEU A 29 -2.09 22.08 14.70
C LEU A 29 -1.24 22.91 15.68
N ARG A 30 0.01 23.18 15.31
CA ARG A 30 0.89 24.14 16.00
C ARG A 30 1.10 25.36 15.10
N TYR A 31 1.16 26.53 15.70
CA TYR A 31 1.71 27.74 15.07
C TYR A 31 3.01 28.12 15.77
N ASP A 32 3.92 28.75 15.05
CA ASP A 32 5.22 29.22 15.54
C ASP A 32 5.40 30.68 15.14
N ASP A 33 5.27 31.60 16.09
CA ASP A 33 5.38 33.04 15.86
C ASP A 33 6.77 33.45 15.34
N ALA A 34 7.84 32.77 15.76
CA ALA A 34 9.20 33.13 15.41
C ALA A 34 9.55 32.83 13.95
N THR A 35 8.87 31.87 13.33
CA THR A 35 9.06 31.48 11.92
C THR A 35 7.78 31.61 11.07
N ALA A 36 6.73 32.25 11.61
CA ALA A 36 5.39 32.36 11.02
C ALA A 36 4.84 31.03 10.47
N THR A 37 5.19 29.89 11.09
CA THR A 37 5.01 28.56 10.51
C THR A 37 3.83 27.82 11.13
N PHE A 38 2.94 27.29 10.29
CA PHE A 38 1.90 26.35 10.70
C PHE A 38 2.39 24.91 10.49
N THR A 39 2.28 24.06 11.52
CA THR A 39 2.60 22.63 11.47
C THR A 39 1.34 21.84 11.79
N LEU A 40 0.81 21.13 10.79
CA LEU A 40 -0.23 20.11 11.00
C LEU A 40 0.47 18.76 11.21
N SER A 41 0.11 18.06 12.29
CA SER A 41 0.62 16.72 12.60
C SER A 41 -0.55 15.75 12.81
N ILE A 42 -0.34 14.49 12.43
CA ILE A 42 -1.28 13.38 12.61
C ILE A 42 -0.56 12.30 13.41
N LYS A 43 -1.14 11.89 14.54
CA LYS A 43 -0.67 10.74 15.35
C LYS A 43 -1.36 9.45 14.92
N ASP A 44 -0.79 8.31 15.33
CA ASP A 44 -1.41 6.99 15.23
C ASP A 44 -2.01 6.74 13.83
N ILE A 45 -1.14 6.82 12.82
CA ILE A 45 -1.50 6.93 11.41
C ILE A 45 -2.30 5.71 10.92
N GLN A 46 -3.37 5.96 10.18
CA GLN A 46 -4.31 4.95 9.70
C GLN A 46 -4.38 4.94 8.17
N GLU A 47 -4.79 3.82 7.56
CA GLU A 47 -4.85 3.69 6.09
C GLU A 47 -5.76 4.75 5.44
N ASN A 48 -6.85 5.14 6.10
CA ASN A 48 -7.76 6.21 5.64
C ASN A 48 -7.17 7.64 5.76
N ASP A 49 -6.03 7.83 6.44
CA ASP A 49 -5.28 9.08 6.37
C ASP A 49 -4.57 9.24 5.03
N ALA A 50 -4.29 8.16 4.29
CA ALA A 50 -3.58 8.24 3.01
C ALA A 50 -4.31 9.12 1.97
N GLY A 51 -3.55 9.78 1.10
CA GLY A 51 -4.06 10.67 0.05
C GLY A 51 -3.37 12.05 0.02
N TRP A 52 -3.96 12.99 -0.71
CA TRP A 52 -3.35 14.31 -0.92
C TRP A 52 -3.78 15.34 0.14
N TYR A 53 -2.79 16.10 0.62
CA TYR A 53 -2.95 17.20 1.55
C TYR A 53 -2.45 18.48 0.90
N GLN A 54 -3.22 19.56 1.04
CA GLN A 54 -2.87 20.87 0.47
C GLN A 54 -2.93 21.95 1.55
N CYS A 55 -1.81 22.67 1.73
CA CYS A 55 -1.77 23.93 2.45
C CYS A 55 -2.26 25.05 1.49
N GLN A 56 -3.08 25.96 1.99
CA GLN A 56 -3.60 27.09 1.21
C GLN A 56 -3.41 28.39 2.01
N VAL A 57 -2.80 29.40 1.39
CA VAL A 57 -2.73 30.77 1.90
C VAL A 57 -3.63 31.63 1.03
N LEU A 58 -4.73 32.13 1.61
CA LEU A 58 -5.70 32.97 0.90
C LEU A 58 -5.26 34.43 0.99
N MET A 59 -4.98 35.06 -0.16
CA MET A 59 -4.59 36.47 -0.25
C MET A 59 -5.77 37.37 -0.61
N SER A 60 -6.73 36.85 -1.37
CA SER A 60 -8.02 37.48 -1.65
C SER A 60 -9.07 36.41 -2.00
N ILE A 61 -10.29 36.83 -2.35
CA ILE A 61 -11.35 35.93 -2.83
C ILE A 61 -10.92 35.18 -4.11
N SER A 62 -10.07 35.79 -4.95
CA SER A 62 -9.62 35.24 -6.23
C SER A 62 -8.15 34.79 -6.25
N ASN A 63 -7.35 35.14 -5.24
CA ASN A 63 -5.92 34.84 -5.20
C ASN A 63 -5.57 33.98 -3.98
N LYS A 64 -4.97 32.81 -4.22
CA LYS A 64 -4.42 31.92 -3.20
C LYS A 64 -3.11 31.29 -3.66
N ILE A 65 -2.20 31.08 -2.71
CA ILE A 65 -0.98 30.27 -2.90
C ILE A 65 -1.25 28.88 -2.31
N THR A 66 -0.81 27.82 -2.98
CA THR A 66 -1.05 26.44 -2.56
C THR A 66 0.21 25.59 -2.62
N ALA A 67 0.43 24.75 -1.60
CA ALA A 67 1.48 23.74 -1.57
C ALA A 67 0.88 22.37 -1.28
N GLU A 68 1.35 21.32 -1.95
CA GLU A 68 0.75 19.98 -1.96
C GLU A 68 1.74 18.91 -1.50
N VAL A 69 1.24 17.90 -0.81
CA VAL A 69 2.02 16.72 -0.39
C VAL A 69 1.14 15.47 -0.44
N GLU A 70 1.74 14.34 -0.82
CA GLU A 70 1.08 13.03 -0.74
C GLU A 70 1.45 12.36 0.59
N LEU A 71 0.44 11.91 1.32
CA LEU A 71 0.61 11.03 2.47
C LEU A 71 0.36 9.60 2.02
N GLN A 72 1.44 8.81 1.94
CA GLN A 72 1.36 7.37 1.66
C GLN A 72 1.54 6.57 2.96
N VAL A 73 0.52 5.84 3.37
CA VAL A 73 0.54 5.02 4.59
C VAL A 73 1.02 3.62 4.26
N ARG A 74 2.15 3.23 4.85
CA ARG A 74 2.80 1.93 4.58
C ARG A 74 2.17 0.83 5.41
N ARG A 75 1.99 -0.34 4.81
CA ARG A 75 1.44 -1.54 5.46
C ARG A 75 2.39 -2.73 5.24
N PRO A 76 2.64 -3.57 6.26
CA PRO A 76 3.52 -4.73 6.12
C PRO A 76 2.95 -5.73 5.09
N PRO A 77 3.79 -6.59 4.49
CA PRO A 77 3.33 -7.71 3.69
C PRO A 77 2.44 -8.65 4.52
N ILE A 78 1.28 -9.01 3.99
CA ILE A 78 0.36 -10.00 4.57
C ILE A 78 0.02 -11.02 3.48
N ILE A 79 0.29 -12.30 3.72
CA ILE A 79 -0.14 -13.40 2.85
C ILE A 79 -1.62 -13.68 3.15
N SER A 80 -2.45 -13.68 2.10
CA SER A 80 -3.89 -13.92 2.18
C SER A 80 -4.20 -15.41 2.31
N ASP A 81 -5.29 -15.73 3.02
CA ASP A 81 -5.66 -17.11 3.36
C ASP A 81 -6.05 -18.00 2.17
N ASN A 82 -6.35 -17.40 1.02
CA ASN A 82 -6.57 -18.11 -0.25
C ASN A 82 -5.26 -18.54 -0.95
N SER A 83 -4.09 -18.25 -0.37
CA SER A 83 -2.80 -18.74 -0.87
C SER A 83 -2.61 -20.24 -0.57
N THR A 84 -1.80 -20.91 -1.37
CA THR A 84 -1.41 -22.31 -1.14
C THR A 84 -0.66 -22.45 0.18
N ARG A 85 -1.34 -22.99 1.22
CA ARG A 85 -0.75 -23.23 2.55
C ARG A 85 0.03 -24.55 2.64
N SER A 86 -0.47 -25.59 1.99
CA SER A 86 0.14 -26.92 1.92
C SER A 86 -0.47 -27.69 0.74
N LEU A 87 0.34 -28.53 0.09
CA LEU A 87 -0.10 -29.49 -0.92
C LEU A 87 0.59 -30.82 -0.64
N VAL A 88 -0.15 -31.92 -0.79
CA VAL A 88 0.40 -33.27 -0.82
C VAL A 88 0.43 -33.70 -2.29
N ALA A 89 1.62 -33.99 -2.80
CA ALA A 89 1.82 -34.50 -4.14
C ALA A 89 2.36 -35.92 -4.06
N SER A 90 1.78 -36.84 -4.83
CA SER A 90 2.21 -38.24 -4.89
C SER A 90 3.31 -38.41 -5.95
N GLU A 91 4.45 -38.97 -5.55
CA GLU A 91 5.45 -39.46 -6.49
C GLU A 91 4.86 -40.65 -7.26
N GLY A 92 4.51 -40.44 -8.54
CA GLY A 92 3.83 -41.42 -9.39
C GLY A 92 2.74 -40.87 -10.31
N GLU A 93 2.17 -39.68 -10.04
CA GLU A 93 1.16 -39.04 -10.92
C GLU A 93 1.79 -38.39 -12.18
N SER A 94 2.86 -39.01 -12.67
CA SER A 94 3.64 -38.70 -13.87
C SER A 94 3.69 -39.88 -14.86
N GLU A 95 3.05 -41.02 -14.55
CA GLU A 95 3.08 -42.23 -15.40
C GLU A 95 2.17 -42.19 -16.64
N TYR A 96 1.59 -41.03 -17.00
CA TYR A 96 0.95 -40.87 -18.32
C TYR A 96 1.10 -39.48 -18.93
N CYS A 97 2.30 -39.17 -19.40
CA CYS A 97 2.47 -38.20 -20.49
C CYS A 97 1.94 -38.81 -21.80
N ASP A 98 0.62 -38.79 -22.00
CA ASP A 98 0.03 -39.16 -23.29
C ASP A 98 0.55 -38.20 -24.37
N VAL A 99 1.02 -38.73 -25.50
CA VAL A 99 1.76 -37.96 -26.50
C VAL A 99 0.80 -37.34 -27.51
N ILE A 100 -0.09 -36.49 -27.00
CA ILE A 100 -1.07 -35.70 -27.75
C ILE A 100 -0.85 -34.21 -27.47
N MET A 101 -1.05 -33.38 -28.49
CA MET A 101 -0.65 -31.97 -28.50
C MET A 101 -1.57 -31.05 -27.69
N GLU A 102 -1.50 -31.08 -26.36
CA GLU A 102 -1.77 -29.91 -25.51
C GLU A 102 -1.16 -30.11 -24.11
N ILE A 103 0.04 -29.53 -23.92
CA ILE A 103 0.95 -29.53 -22.77
C ILE A 103 0.33 -29.99 -21.41
N SER A 104 0.46 -31.28 -21.08
CA SER A 104 0.11 -31.80 -19.76
C SER A 104 1.13 -31.37 -18.71
N TRP A 105 0.77 -30.41 -17.86
CA TRP A 105 1.61 -29.94 -16.74
C TRP A 105 1.51 -30.89 -15.53
N SER A 106 2.22 -32.03 -15.56
CA SER A 106 2.47 -32.84 -14.36
C SER A 106 3.45 -32.11 -13.44
N GLY A 107 2.92 -31.19 -12.62
CA GLY A 107 3.72 -30.34 -11.74
C GLY A 107 2.89 -29.60 -10.69
N VAL A 108 3.48 -29.36 -9.52
CA VAL A 108 2.79 -28.74 -8.38
C VAL A 108 2.72 -27.22 -8.53
N GLN A 109 1.53 -26.69 -8.81
CA GLN A 109 1.26 -25.25 -8.82
C GLN A 109 1.11 -24.72 -7.38
N MET A 110 1.86 -23.68 -7.03
CA MET A 110 1.74 -22.97 -5.75
C MET A 110 1.39 -21.51 -6.00
N GLU A 111 0.38 -21.02 -5.30
CA GLU A 111 -0.18 -19.68 -5.47
C GLU A 111 0.03 -18.86 -4.20
N CYS A 112 0.48 -17.61 -4.34
CA CYS A 112 0.71 -16.70 -3.22
C CYS A 112 0.07 -15.34 -3.53
N TYR A 113 -0.94 -15.00 -2.74
CA TYR A 113 -1.64 -13.72 -2.82
C TYR A 113 -1.20 -12.87 -1.64
N ALA A 114 -0.25 -11.95 -1.86
CA ALA A 114 0.29 -11.10 -0.80
C ALA A 114 -0.14 -9.63 -0.96
N GLY A 115 -0.82 -9.10 0.05
CA GLY A 115 -1.15 -7.68 0.17
C GLY A 115 -0.07 -6.88 0.92
N GLY A 116 -0.10 -5.56 0.82
CA GLY A 116 0.80 -4.64 1.52
C GLY A 116 0.81 -3.25 0.89
N PHE A 117 1.56 -2.30 1.47
CA PHE A 117 1.93 -1.07 0.76
C PHE A 117 3.34 -0.57 1.15
N PRO A 118 4.28 -0.39 0.19
CA PRO A 118 4.19 -0.73 -1.23
C PRO A 118 3.89 -2.22 -1.48
N PRO A 119 3.45 -2.59 -2.71
CA PRO A 119 3.19 -3.99 -3.05
C PRO A 119 4.41 -4.89 -2.75
N PRO A 120 4.23 -6.06 -2.11
CA PRO A 120 5.34 -6.91 -1.70
C PRO A 120 6.00 -7.61 -2.90
N LYS A 121 7.33 -7.79 -2.84
CA LYS A 121 8.00 -8.75 -3.72
C LYS A 121 7.74 -10.16 -3.20
N ILE A 122 7.10 -10.99 -4.02
CA ILE A 122 6.94 -12.42 -3.80
C ILE A 122 8.16 -13.15 -4.42
N SER A 123 8.61 -14.22 -3.79
CA SER A 123 9.63 -15.12 -4.33
C SER A 123 9.56 -16.49 -3.64
N TRP A 124 9.72 -17.56 -4.39
CA TRP A 124 9.67 -18.95 -3.89
C TRP A 124 11.08 -19.50 -3.65
N ARG A 125 11.23 -20.34 -2.62
CA ARG A 125 12.45 -21.09 -2.32
C ARG A 125 12.09 -22.40 -1.62
N ARG A 126 12.98 -23.39 -1.67
CA ARG A 126 12.88 -24.58 -0.81
C ARG A 126 13.43 -24.27 0.58
N GLU A 127 13.16 -25.16 1.53
CA GLU A 127 13.81 -25.14 2.83
C GLU A 127 15.34 -25.13 2.68
N ASN A 128 16.04 -24.45 3.60
CA ASN A 128 17.50 -24.30 3.60
C ASN A 128 18.10 -23.75 2.28
N ASN A 129 17.30 -23.04 1.47
CA ASN A 129 17.64 -22.55 0.12
C ASN A 129 18.05 -23.68 -0.86
N ALA A 130 17.55 -24.91 -0.66
CA ALA A 130 17.84 -26.03 -1.54
C ALA A 130 17.36 -25.78 -2.99
N ILE A 131 18.06 -26.39 -3.95
CA ILE A 131 17.87 -26.15 -5.39
C ILE A 131 16.44 -26.53 -5.83
N LEU A 132 15.77 -25.59 -6.50
CA LEU A 132 14.48 -25.76 -7.16
C LEU A 132 14.64 -26.64 -8.42
N PRO A 133 13.58 -27.31 -8.90
CA PRO A 133 13.63 -28.07 -10.16
C PRO A 133 14.08 -27.25 -11.39
N THR A 134 13.99 -25.91 -11.32
CA THR A 134 14.48 -24.95 -12.32
C THR A 134 16.00 -24.67 -12.24
N GLY A 135 16.73 -25.27 -11.31
CA GLY A 135 18.18 -25.08 -11.12
C GLY A 135 18.58 -23.87 -10.27
N GLY A 136 17.66 -22.93 -10.01
CA GLY A 136 17.87 -21.80 -9.08
C GLY A 136 17.63 -22.18 -7.61
N SER A 137 18.09 -21.35 -6.67
CA SER A 137 17.74 -21.46 -5.25
C SER A 137 16.54 -20.58 -4.84
N ILE A 138 16.19 -19.61 -5.69
CA ILE A 138 15.04 -18.70 -5.56
C ILE A 138 14.42 -18.52 -6.94
N TYR A 139 13.09 -18.38 -6.99
CA TYR A 139 12.30 -17.94 -8.15
C TYR A 139 11.51 -16.67 -7.77
#